data_AF-A0A6S7GNA5-F1
#
_entry.id   AF-A0A6S7GNA5-F1
#
_cell.length_a   1.000
_cell.length_b   1.000
_cell.length_c   1.000
_cell.angle_alpha   90.00
_cell.angle_beta   90.00
_cell.angle_gamma   90.00
#
_symmetry.space_group_name_H-M   'P 1'
#
loop_
_entity.id
_entity.type
_entity.pdbx_description
1 polymer ?
#
loop_
_entity_poly.entity_id
_entity_poly.type
_entity_poly.pdbx_seq_one_letter_code
_entity_poly.pdbx_strand_id
1 'polypeptide(L)'
;MLVRSELPKRFELIKLLESLLVHSSTIHSTSEYSGSLELIDLKQYRNNALVYISDDTFRFFMDLEQFRVTLLCQSKLNIFKSDLLSMAMSTVKQNKNLYNQWINLFEGYAVNNLLDVLFGKVVNKYFHMGCGPFLKDFKRDNNIKKQRPIVSVLWKRRLRNNRRMKK
;
A
#
# COMPACT_ATOMS: atom_id res chain seq x y z
N MET A 1 -11.19 21.58 16.50
CA MET A 1 -11.74 20.35 17.12
C MET A 1 -12.21 19.36 16.03
N LEU A 2 -11.29 18.70 15.30
CA LEU A 2 -11.64 17.74 14.22
C LEU A 2 -11.08 16.33 14.44
N VAL A 3 -10.25 16.12 15.47
CA VAL A 3 -9.49 14.86 15.65
C VAL A 3 -10.31 13.75 16.31
N ARG A 4 -11.39 14.08 17.04
CA ARG A 4 -12.13 13.10 17.85
C ARG A 4 -13.09 12.19 17.06
N SER A 5 -13.58 12.62 15.89
CA SER A 5 -14.52 11.82 15.07
C SER A 5 -13.85 10.82 14.13
N GLU A 6 -12.54 10.95 13.87
CA GLU A 6 -11.79 10.04 13.00
C GLU A 6 -11.15 8.85 13.74
N LEU A 7 -10.91 9.01 15.05
CA LEU A 7 -10.31 7.97 15.89
C LEU A 7 -11.14 6.67 15.92
N PRO A 8 -12.48 6.69 16.11
CA PRO A 8 -13.28 5.46 16.14
C PRO A 8 -13.17 4.66 14.84
N LYS A 9 -13.27 5.35 13.70
CA LYS A 9 -13.14 4.75 12.36
C LYS A 9 -11.76 4.14 12.12
N ARG A 10 -10.70 4.76 12.65
CA ARG A 10 -9.33 4.22 12.51
C ARG A 10 -9.16 2.93 13.31
N PHE A 11 -9.73 2.85 14.52
CA PHE A 11 -9.69 1.63 15.32
C PHE A 11 -10.45 0.48 14.65
N GLU A 12 -11.60 0.75 14.05
CA GLU A 12 -12.35 -0.27 13.30
C GLU A 12 -11.56 -0.82 12.11
N LEU A 13 -10.89 0.04 11.34
CA LEU A 13 -10.04 -0.40 10.23
C LEU A 13 -8.84 -1.24 10.70
N ILE A 14 -8.28 -0.93 11.87
CA ILE A 14 -7.20 -1.72 12.46
C ILE A 14 -7.72 -3.10 12.87
N LYS A 15 -8.87 -3.16 13.54
CA LYS A 15 -9.51 -4.43 13.94
C LYS A 15 -9.81 -5.33 12.74
N LEU A 16 -10.25 -4.75 11.62
CA LEU A 16 -10.43 -5.50 10.37
C LEU A 16 -9.08 -6.04 9.86
N LEU A 17 -8.02 -5.25 9.83
CA LEU A 17 -6.71 -5.78 9.42
C LEU A 17 -6.19 -6.86 10.38
N GLU A 18 -6.42 -6.71 11.68
CA GLU A 18 -6.05 -7.69 12.70
C GLU A 18 -6.83 -9.00 12.55
N SER A 19 -8.06 -8.98 12.00
CA SER A 19 -8.83 -10.21 11.76
C SER A 19 -8.27 -11.06 10.62
N LEU A 20 -7.37 -10.52 9.79
CA LEU A 20 -6.65 -11.29 8.76
C LEU A 20 -5.47 -12.08 9.33
N LEU A 21 -5.10 -11.82 10.59
CA LEU A 21 -3.95 -12.45 11.22
C LEU A 21 -4.33 -13.81 11.77
N VAL A 22 -3.42 -14.77 11.63
CA VAL A 22 -3.61 -16.16 12.07
C VAL A 22 -2.52 -16.52 13.07
N HIS A 23 -2.83 -17.43 13.98
CA HIS A 23 -1.83 -17.98 14.89
C HIS A 23 -0.83 -18.88 14.15
N SER A 24 0.44 -18.82 14.55
CA SER A 24 1.52 -19.64 14.00
C SER A 24 1.18 -21.15 14.02
N SER A 25 0.66 -21.65 15.14
CA SER A 25 0.29 -23.07 15.28
C SER A 25 -0.75 -23.52 14.25
N THR A 26 -1.73 -22.66 13.96
CA THR A 26 -2.75 -22.92 12.95
C THR A 26 -2.13 -22.94 11.56
N ILE A 27 -1.37 -21.90 11.18
CA ILE A 27 -0.86 -21.81 9.81
C ILE A 27 0.16 -22.91 9.47
N HIS A 28 1.00 -23.32 10.42
CA HIS A 28 1.95 -24.43 10.18
C HIS A 28 1.27 -25.79 10.00
N SER A 29 0.06 -25.97 10.54
CA SER A 29 -0.67 -27.23 10.40
C SER A 29 -1.59 -27.25 9.17
N THR A 30 -2.09 -26.09 8.73
CA THR A 30 -3.12 -26.02 7.68
C THR A 30 -2.66 -25.43 6.35
N SER A 31 -1.51 -24.75 6.29
CA SER A 31 -1.09 -24.03 5.08
C SER A 31 -0.63 -24.98 3.97
N GLU A 32 -1.06 -24.68 2.75
CA GLU A 32 -0.58 -25.29 1.52
C GLU A 32 0.86 -24.85 1.16
N TYR A 33 1.35 -23.77 1.77
CA TYR A 33 2.66 -23.17 1.51
C TYR A 33 3.70 -23.46 2.61
N SER A 34 3.61 -24.62 3.26
CA SER A 34 4.46 -25.03 4.39
C SER A 34 5.97 -24.82 4.15
N GLY A 35 6.48 -25.24 2.99
CA GLY A 35 7.91 -25.07 2.66
C GLY A 35 8.34 -23.60 2.52
N SER A 36 7.42 -22.71 2.11
CA SER A 36 7.71 -21.26 2.07
C SER A 36 7.71 -20.67 3.48
N LEU A 37 6.79 -21.11 4.35
CA LEU A 37 6.73 -20.70 5.75
C LEU A 37 8.01 -21.07 6.49
N GLU A 38 8.47 -22.31 6.36
CA GLU A 38 9.72 -22.78 6.97
C GLU A 38 10.93 -21.93 6.54
N LEU A 39 11.03 -21.62 5.25
CA LEU A 39 12.10 -20.76 4.73
C LEU A 39 12.01 -19.33 5.27
N ILE A 40 10.81 -18.79 5.45
CA ILE A 40 10.59 -17.44 5.99
C ILE A 40 10.97 -17.40 7.47
N ASP A 41 10.52 -18.39 8.25
CA ASP A 41 10.84 -18.49 9.68
C ASP A 41 12.35 -18.55 9.88
N LEU A 42 13.03 -19.43 9.14
CA LEU A 42 14.49 -19.56 9.18
C LEU A 42 15.21 -18.25 8.85
N LYS A 43 14.69 -17.47 7.91
CA LYS A 43 15.28 -16.18 7.49
C LYS A 43 14.99 -15.03 8.45
N GLN A 44 13.87 -15.09 9.16
CA GLN A 44 13.40 -14.00 10.02
C GLN A 44 13.71 -14.21 11.51
N TYR A 45 14.35 -15.33 11.88
CA TYR A 45 14.94 -15.54 13.21
C TYR A 45 15.92 -14.40 13.57
N ARG A 46 15.45 -13.42 14.37
CA ARG A 46 16.06 -13.08 15.67
C ARG A 46 15.41 -11.93 16.46
N ASN A 47 14.60 -11.02 15.91
CA ASN A 47 14.10 -9.87 16.70
C ASN A 47 12.75 -9.24 16.28
N ASN A 48 12.11 -9.68 15.20
CA ASN A 48 10.83 -9.10 14.77
C ASN A 48 9.71 -10.11 14.99
N ALA A 49 8.68 -9.74 15.75
CA ALA A 49 7.48 -10.55 15.92
C ALA A 49 6.86 -10.81 14.54
N LEU A 50 6.94 -12.05 14.07
CA LEU A 50 6.29 -12.46 12.85
C LEU A 50 4.79 -12.53 13.06
N VAL A 51 4.09 -11.96 12.09
CA VAL A 51 2.65 -12.02 12.03
C VAL A 51 2.31 -12.90 10.84
N TYR A 52 1.48 -13.90 11.08
CA TYR A 52 1.05 -14.84 10.07
C TYR A 52 -0.32 -14.44 9.54
N ILE A 53 -0.59 -14.80 8.29
CA ILE A 53 -1.85 -14.57 7.60
C ILE A 53 -2.34 -15.88 7.00
N SER A 54 -3.63 -15.98 6.68
CA SER A 54 -4.17 -17.15 5.98
C SER A 54 -3.65 -17.25 4.54
N ASP A 55 -3.71 -18.45 3.97
CA ASP A 55 -3.34 -18.70 2.57
C ASP A 55 -4.18 -17.85 1.61
N ASP A 56 -5.46 -17.62 1.90
CA ASP A 56 -6.32 -16.76 1.07
C ASP A 56 -5.88 -15.30 1.11
N THR A 57 -5.49 -14.81 2.29
CA THR A 57 -4.93 -13.46 2.44
C THR A 57 -3.60 -13.36 1.67
N PHE A 58 -2.77 -14.39 1.75
CA PHE A 58 -1.51 -14.47 1.01
C PHE A 58 -1.76 -14.43 -0.51
N ARG A 59 -2.68 -15.25 -1.03
CA ARG A 59 -3.06 -15.29 -2.45
C ARG A 59 -3.58 -13.93 -2.93
N PHE A 60 -4.42 -13.26 -2.14
CA PHE A 60 -4.86 -11.90 -2.46
C PHE A 60 -3.68 -10.94 -2.67
N PHE A 61 -2.67 -10.96 -1.79
CA PHE A 61 -1.50 -10.10 -1.93
C PHE A 61 -0.60 -10.51 -3.10
N MET A 62 -0.52 -11.80 -3.42
CA MET A 62 0.19 -12.28 -4.61
C MET A 62 -0.48 -11.81 -5.90
N ASP A 63 -1.81 -11.86 -5.98
CA ASP A 63 -2.56 -11.34 -7.13
C ASP A 63 -2.43 -9.82 -7.23
N LEU A 64 -2.51 -9.10 -6.11
CA LEU A 64 -2.29 -7.66 -6.06
C LEU A 64 -0.88 -7.27 -6.56
N GLU A 65 0.14 -8.05 -6.18
CA GLU A 65 1.52 -7.86 -6.64
C GLU A 65 1.65 -8.14 -8.14
N GLN A 66 1.04 -9.21 -8.63
CA GLN A 66 1.03 -9.55 -10.05
C GLN A 66 0.41 -8.41 -10.88
N PHE A 67 -0.73 -7.84 -10.42
CA PHE A 67 -1.32 -6.66 -11.06
C PHE A 67 -0.39 -5.46 -10.98
N ARG A 68 0.24 -5.21 -9.83
CA ARG A 68 1.17 -4.09 -9.65
C ARG A 68 2.33 -4.16 -10.63
N VAL A 69 3.01 -5.30 -10.76
CA VAL A 69 4.14 -5.49 -11.68
C VAL A 69 3.69 -5.36 -13.13
N THR A 70 2.53 -5.94 -13.48
CA THR A 70 1.97 -5.86 -14.85
C THR A 70 1.58 -4.43 -15.25
N LEU A 71 1.16 -3.61 -14.28
CA LEU A 71 0.77 -2.22 -14.51
C LEU A 71 1.95 -1.26 -14.42
N LEU A 72 2.92 -1.52 -13.53
CA LEU A 72 4.12 -0.72 -13.32
C LEU A 72 5.31 -1.30 -14.09
N CYS A 73 5.20 -1.34 -15.42
CA CYS A 73 6.26 -1.82 -16.30
C CYS A 73 6.81 -0.70 -17.20
N GLN A 74 8.02 -0.91 -17.73
CA GLN A 74 8.73 0.10 -18.50
C GLN A 74 7.97 0.55 -19.76
N SER A 75 7.27 -0.37 -20.43
CA SER A 75 6.48 -0.04 -21.62
C SER A 75 5.35 0.94 -21.29
N LYS A 76 4.63 0.72 -20.19
CA LYS A 76 3.55 1.62 -19.74
C LYS A 76 4.09 2.93 -19.18
N LEU A 77 5.27 2.91 -18.56
CA LEU A 77 5.94 4.11 -18.05
C LEU A 77 6.32 5.09 -19.15
N ASN A 78 6.78 4.60 -20.31
CA ASN A 78 7.09 5.45 -21.45
C ASN A 78 5.86 6.18 -22.00
N ILE A 79 4.68 5.55 -21.90
CA ILE A 79 3.40 6.11 -22.36
C ILE A 79 2.83 7.09 -21.32
N PHE A 80 2.74 6.67 -20.06
CA PHE A 80 1.97 7.38 -19.03
C PHE A 80 2.82 8.21 -18.05
N LYS A 81 4.15 8.07 -18.09
CA LYS A 81 5.12 8.88 -17.34
C LYS A 81 4.74 9.05 -15.86
N SER A 82 4.48 10.29 -15.42
CA SER A 82 4.12 10.61 -14.04
C SER A 82 2.76 10.07 -13.60
N ASP A 83 1.86 9.85 -14.55
CA ASP A 83 0.47 9.47 -14.29
C ASP A 83 0.29 7.95 -14.23
N LEU A 84 1.35 7.19 -14.52
CA LEU A 84 1.33 5.73 -14.48
C LEU A 84 0.81 5.20 -13.14
N LEU A 85 1.26 5.78 -12.03
CA LEU A 85 0.91 5.32 -10.69
C LEU A 85 -0.58 5.56 -10.39
N SER A 86 -1.10 6.76 -10.68
CA SER A 86 -2.52 7.07 -10.45
C SER A 86 -3.43 6.21 -11.32
N MET A 87 -3.06 5.98 -12.58
CA MET A 87 -3.82 5.11 -13.46
C MET A 87 -3.78 3.65 -13.01
N ALA A 88 -2.59 3.13 -12.67
CA ALA A 88 -2.45 1.76 -12.20
C ALA A 88 -3.31 1.51 -10.95
N MET A 89 -3.28 2.43 -9.98
CA MET A 89 -4.14 2.35 -8.79
C MET A 89 -5.63 2.41 -9.14
N SER A 90 -6.03 3.27 -10.09
CA SER A 90 -7.43 3.33 -10.55
C SER A 90 -7.87 2.03 -11.19
N THR A 91 -7.03 1.43 -12.04
CA THR A 91 -7.31 0.15 -12.70
C THR A 91 -7.48 -0.98 -11.67
N VAL A 92 -6.60 -1.05 -10.67
CA VAL A 92 -6.71 -2.06 -9.61
C VAL A 92 -7.97 -1.87 -8.76
N LYS A 93 -8.32 -0.61 -8.42
CA LYS A 93 -9.53 -0.33 -7.63
C LYS A 93 -10.84 -0.68 -8.36
N GLN A 94 -10.81 -0.69 -9.70
CA GLN A 94 -11.95 -1.07 -10.53
C GLN A 94 -11.99 -2.58 -10.85
N ASN A 95 -10.98 -3.34 -10.41
CA ASN A 95 -10.92 -4.77 -10.65
C ASN A 95 -11.90 -5.52 -9.73
N LYS A 96 -13.03 -5.96 -10.29
CA LYS A 96 -14.08 -6.68 -9.57
C LYS A 96 -13.59 -8.01 -8.99
N ASN A 97 -12.72 -8.74 -9.67
CA ASN A 97 -12.25 -10.04 -9.20
C ASN A 97 -11.39 -9.87 -7.95
N LEU A 98 -10.44 -8.93 -7.99
CA LEU A 98 -9.57 -8.64 -6.85
C LEU A 98 -10.36 -8.06 -5.68
N TYR A 99 -11.37 -7.23 -5.96
CA TYR A 99 -12.27 -6.72 -4.93
C TYR A 99 -13.15 -7.83 -4.33
N ASN A 100 -13.65 -8.78 -5.13
CA ASN A 100 -14.41 -9.92 -4.61
C ASN A 100 -13.53 -10.82 -3.72
N GLN A 101 -12.29 -11.09 -4.13
CA GLN A 101 -11.31 -11.78 -3.28
C GLN A 101 -11.12 -11.04 -1.96
N TRP A 102 -10.96 -9.71 -2.01
CA TRP A 102 -10.84 -8.88 -0.82
C TRP A 102 -12.05 -9.02 0.12
N ILE A 103 -13.27 -8.93 -0.40
CA ILE A 103 -14.49 -9.06 0.41
C ILE A 103 -14.61 -10.45 1.05
N ASN A 104 -14.24 -11.51 0.32
CA ASN A 104 -14.27 -12.88 0.83
C ASN A 104 -13.29 -13.10 2.00
N LEU A 105 -12.23 -12.29 2.13
CA LEU A 105 -11.34 -12.38 3.31
C LEU A 105 -12.04 -11.97 4.62
N PHE A 106 -13.18 -11.31 4.54
CA PHE A 106 -13.94 -10.81 5.68
C PHE A 106 -15.34 -11.45 5.77
N GLU A 107 -15.48 -12.71 5.34
CA GLU A 107 -16.73 -13.46 5.51
C GLU A 107 -17.24 -13.34 6.96
N GLY A 108 -18.51 -12.92 7.12
CA GLY A 108 -19.13 -12.65 8.42
C GLY A 108 -19.13 -11.17 8.83
N TYR A 109 -18.37 -10.29 8.17
CA TYR A 109 -18.55 -8.85 8.28
C TYR A 109 -19.58 -8.38 7.23
N ALA A 110 -20.55 -7.56 7.66
CA ALA A 110 -21.45 -6.93 6.70
C ALA A 110 -20.64 -6.09 5.72
N VAL A 111 -20.85 -6.31 4.41
CA VAL A 111 -20.25 -5.48 3.35
C VAL A 111 -20.65 -4.04 3.64
N ASN A 112 -19.67 -3.26 4.09
CA ASN A 112 -19.88 -1.93 4.60
C ASN A 112 -18.88 -0.99 3.93
N ASN A 113 -19.20 0.31 3.95
CA ASN A 113 -18.32 1.36 3.42
C ASN A 113 -16.89 1.31 4.02
N LEU A 114 -16.68 0.62 5.16
CA LEU A 114 -15.35 0.47 5.75
C LEU A 114 -14.46 -0.49 4.97
N LEU A 115 -14.98 -1.61 4.45
CA LEU A 115 -14.20 -2.53 3.62
C LEU A 115 -13.76 -1.87 2.31
N ASP A 116 -14.61 -1.04 1.71
CA ASP A 116 -14.26 -0.24 0.52
C ASP A 116 -13.14 0.76 0.81
N VAL A 117 -13.28 1.49 1.92
CA VAL A 117 -12.28 2.44 2.36
C VAL A 117 -10.97 1.73 2.69
N LEU A 118 -11.03 0.54 3.31
CA LEU A 118 -9.85 -0.24 3.66
C LEU A 118 -9.15 -0.76 2.40
N PHE A 119 -9.89 -1.34 1.46
CA PHE A 119 -9.37 -1.80 0.17
C PHE A 119 -8.62 -0.68 -0.55
N GLY A 120 -9.25 0.49 -0.67
CA GLY A 120 -8.63 1.66 -1.29
C GLY A 120 -7.35 2.10 -0.58
N LYS A 121 -7.30 2.02 0.75
CA LYS A 121 -6.10 2.33 1.55
C LYS A 121 -5.00 1.30 1.37
N VAL A 122 -5.33 0.01 1.36
CA VAL A 122 -4.38 -1.09 1.15
C VAL A 122 -3.74 -0.96 -0.23
N VAL A 123 -4.56 -0.84 -1.29
CA VAL A 123 -4.06 -0.65 -2.66
C VAL A 123 -3.14 0.57 -2.75
N ASN A 124 -3.57 1.71 -2.22
CA ASN A 124 -2.74 2.93 -2.22
C ASN A 124 -1.39 2.69 -1.53
N LYS A 125 -1.41 2.14 -0.31
CA LYS A 125 -0.20 1.93 0.49
C LYS A 125 0.75 0.96 -0.21
N TYR A 126 0.22 -0.14 -0.72
CA TYR A 126 0.97 -1.20 -1.39
C TYR A 126 1.65 -0.68 -2.66
N PHE A 127 0.90 0.02 -3.52
CA PHE A 127 1.44 0.61 -4.74
C PHE A 127 2.49 1.68 -4.45
N HIS A 128 2.28 2.55 -3.46
CA HIS A 128 3.28 3.55 -3.08
C HIS A 128 4.56 2.92 -2.53
N MET A 129 4.48 1.83 -1.77
CA MET A 129 5.66 1.11 -1.27
C MET A 129 6.46 0.46 -2.42
N GLY A 130 5.77 -0.20 -3.36
CA GLY A 130 6.43 -0.88 -4.49
C GLY A 130 6.90 0.04 -5.63
N CYS A 131 6.37 1.26 -5.74
CA CYS A 131 6.64 2.16 -6.87
C CYS A 131 7.81 3.13 -6.62
N GLY A 132 8.28 3.27 -5.37
CA GLY A 132 9.36 4.20 -5.01
C GLY A 132 10.65 4.02 -5.82
N PRO A 133 11.24 2.80 -5.84
CA PRO A 133 12.43 2.51 -6.65
C PRO A 133 12.17 2.74 -8.15
N PHE A 134 11.04 2.26 -8.66
CA PHE A 134 10.68 2.35 -10.08
C PHE A 134 10.56 3.80 -10.59
N LEU A 135 9.88 4.68 -9.85
CA LEU A 135 9.78 6.11 -10.21
C LEU A 135 11.10 6.87 -10.02
N LYS A 136 11.96 6.41 -9.11
CA LYS A 136 13.28 7.01 -8.91
C LYS A 136 14.17 6.73 -10.12
N ASP A 137 14.18 5.50 -10.61
CA ASP A 137 14.97 5.11 -11.78
C ASP A 137 14.44 5.81 -13.05
N PHE A 138 13.12 5.85 -13.26
CA PHE A 138 12.52 6.61 -14.37
C PHE A 138 12.95 8.09 -14.40
N LYS A 139 12.89 8.77 -13.24
CA LYS A 139 13.27 10.19 -13.14
C LYS A 139 14.76 10.41 -13.42
N ARG A 140 15.61 9.47 -12.98
CA ARG A 140 17.06 9.49 -13.27
C ARG A 140 17.27 9.35 -14.77
N ASP A 141 16.68 8.34 -15.39
CA ASP A 141 16.95 7.98 -16.78
C ASP A 141 16.37 9.01 -17.78
N ASN A 142 15.36 9.78 -17.36
CA ASN A 142 14.73 10.83 -18.18
C ASN A 142 15.14 12.26 -17.79
N ASN A 143 16.17 12.44 -16.95
CA ASN A 143 16.64 13.76 -16.47
C ASN A 143 15.52 14.65 -15.90
N ILE A 144 14.48 14.05 -15.33
CA ILE A 144 13.36 14.79 -14.73
C ILE A 144 13.86 15.40 -13.42
N LYS A 145 14.17 16.69 -13.46
CA LYS A 145 14.59 17.45 -12.26
C LYS A 145 13.57 17.25 -11.15
N LYS A 146 14.04 16.82 -9.97
CA LYS A 146 13.21 16.76 -8.76
C LYS A 146 12.44 18.09 -8.65
N GLN A 147 11.11 18.03 -8.60
CA GLN A 147 10.33 19.18 -8.16
C GLN A 147 10.91 19.64 -6.83
N ARG A 148 11.23 20.93 -6.74
CA ARG A 148 11.86 21.50 -5.55
C ARG A 148 11.01 21.10 -4.34
N PRO A 149 11.61 20.57 -3.26
CA PRO A 149 10.85 20.14 -2.10
C PRO A 149 9.97 21.30 -1.64
N ILE A 150 8.70 21.03 -1.33
CA ILE A 150 7.71 22.03 -0.89
C ILE A 150 8.29 22.89 0.25
N VAL A 151 9.11 22.29 1.11
CA VAL A 151 9.88 22.95 2.17
C VAL A 151 10.74 24.10 1.64
N SER A 152 11.46 23.92 0.52
CA SER A 152 12.28 24.99 -0.08
C SER A 152 11.45 26.12 -0.68
N VAL A 153 10.24 25.83 -1.17
CA VAL A 153 9.30 26.83 -1.70
C VAL A 153 8.68 27.63 -0.55
N LEU A 154 8.29 26.95 0.53
CA LEU A 154 7.77 27.55 1.76
C LEU A 154 8.82 28.41 2.46
N TRP A 155 10.07 27.93 2.57
CA TRP A 155 11.19 28.72 3.09
C TRP A 155 11.45 29.98 2.26
N LYS A 156 11.44 29.88 0.93
CA LYS A 156 11.58 31.05 0.04
C LYS A 156 10.40 32.01 0.09
N ARG A 157 9.19 31.54 0.40
CA ARG A 157 8.03 32.41 0.67
C ARG A 157 8.19 33.13 2.00
N ARG A 158 8.60 32.41 3.06
CA ARG A 158 8.81 32.98 4.41
C ARG A 158 9.91 34.04 4.42
N LEU A 159 11.03 33.79 3.74
CA LEU A 159 12.13 34.77 3.58
C LEU A 159 11.70 36.03 2.80
N ARG A 160 10.84 35.89 1.78
CA ARG A 160 10.31 37.04 1.03
C ARG A 160 9.36 37.89 1.86
N ASN A 161 8.50 37.27 2.67
CA ASN A 161 7.60 38.00 3.56
C ASN A 161 8.37 38.73 4.66
N ASN A 162 9.41 38.12 5.25
CA ASN A 162 10.25 38.79 6.25
C ASN A 162 11.05 39.97 5.71
N ARG A 163 11.41 39.97 4.41
CA ARG A 163 12.08 41.13 3.77
C ARG A 163 11.12 42.28 3.45
N ARG A 164 9.83 42.00 3.25
CA ARG A 164 8.79 43.03 3.04
C ARG A 164 8.36 43.71 4.33
N MET A 165 8.47 43.05 5.48
CA MET A 165 8.18 43.63 6.80
C MET A 165 9.36 44.41 7.43
N LYS A 166 10.51 44.47 6.75
CA LYS A 166 11.72 45.21 7.17
C LYS A 166 12.00 46.45 6.29
N LYS A 167 11.09 46.78 5.38
CA LYS A 167 11.05 48.06 4.64
C LYS A 167 9.84 48.83 5.14
#